data_AF-A0A087T2B2-F1
#
_entry.id   AF-A0A087T2B2-F1
#
_cell.length_a   1.000
_cell.length_b   1.000
_cell.length_c   1.000
_cell.angle_alpha   90.00
_cell.angle_beta   90.00
_cell.angle_gamma   90.00
#
_symmetry.space_group_name_H-M   'P 1'
#
loop_
_entity.id
_entity.type
_entity.pdbx_description
1 polymer ?
#
loop_
_entity_poly.entity_id
_entity_poly.type
_entity_poly.pdbx_seq_one_letter_code
_entity_poly.pdbx_strand_id
1 'polypeptide(L)'
;MIRMAEANARIHLRDYVHEDDVNMAIRVMLESFINTQKFSVMKSMRKTFTRYLTYKRDNNELLLFILKQLIQEQIAYLRSRFTTDLESVEIPEKELQEKARQVNIHNLVPFYGSDVFRAHNFLHDRKRKVVVQRLSREL
;
A
#
# COMPACT_ATOMS: atom_id res chain seq x y z
N MET A 1 20.71 -15.99 0.03
CA MET A 1 19.43 -16.58 -0.42
C MET A 1 19.07 -17.82 0.35
N ILE A 2 19.86 -18.90 0.25
CA ILE A 2 19.55 -20.22 0.85
C ILE A 2 19.32 -20.11 2.36
N ARG A 3 20.25 -19.51 3.10
CA ARG A 3 20.09 -19.24 4.54
C ARG A 3 18.86 -18.39 4.88
N MET A 4 18.44 -17.48 4.00
CA MET A 4 17.28 -16.61 4.23
C MET A 4 15.98 -17.40 4.02
N ALA A 5 15.95 -18.31 3.05
CA ALA A 5 14.82 -19.22 2.83
C ALA A 5 14.69 -20.21 3.99
N GLU A 6 15.80 -20.80 4.45
CA GLU A 6 15.83 -21.66 5.64
C GLU A 6 15.40 -20.90 6.90
N ALA A 7 15.85 -19.66 7.08
CA ALA A 7 15.43 -18.82 8.20
C ALA A 7 13.92 -18.54 8.15
N ASN A 8 13.35 -18.26 6.97
CA ASN A 8 11.92 -18.07 6.83
C ASN A 8 11.12 -19.33 7.16
N ALA A 9 11.59 -20.51 6.72
CA ALA A 9 10.97 -21.79 7.06
C ALA A 9 11.00 -22.04 8.58
N ARG A 10 12.14 -21.79 9.23
CA ARG A 10 12.32 -21.94 10.69
C ARG A 10 11.44 -20.98 11.50
N ILE A 11 11.22 -19.75 11.05
CA ILE A 11 10.29 -18.80 11.69
C ILE A 11 8.86 -19.37 11.70
N HIS A 12 8.49 -20.10 10.64
CA HIS A 12 7.20 -20.79 10.55
C HIS A 12 7.23 -22.19 11.20
N LEU A 13 8.27 -22.53 11.97
CA LEU A 13 8.45 -23.82 12.63
C LEU A 13 8.42 -25.02 11.66
N ARG A 14 8.85 -24.81 10.41
CA ARG A 14 8.93 -25.85 9.38
C ARG A 14 10.38 -26.31 9.18
N ASP A 15 10.55 -27.63 9.06
CA ASP A 15 11.86 -28.26 8.78
C ASP A 15 12.21 -28.27 7.29
N TYR A 16 11.23 -28.05 6.41
CA TYR A 16 11.38 -28.07 4.96
C TYR A 16 11.07 -26.71 4.33
N VAL A 17 11.94 -26.31 3.40
CA VAL A 17 11.80 -25.06 2.64
C VAL A 17 10.78 -25.26 1.52
N HIS A 18 9.81 -24.35 1.43
CA HIS A 18 8.84 -24.33 0.32
C HIS A 18 9.19 -23.22 -0.69
N GLU A 19 8.56 -23.24 -1.87
CA GLU A 19 8.74 -22.18 -2.88
C GLU A 19 8.43 -20.78 -2.33
N ASP A 20 7.48 -20.66 -1.40
CA ASP A 20 7.14 -19.41 -0.72
C ASP A 20 8.31 -18.79 0.05
N ASP A 21 9.12 -19.63 0.71
CA ASP A 21 10.30 -19.20 1.46
C ASP A 21 11.40 -18.73 0.53
N VAL A 22 11.55 -19.40 -0.61
CA VAL A 22 12.50 -19.01 -1.66
C VAL A 22 12.07 -17.69 -2.28
N ASN A 23 10.80 -17.52 -2.61
CA ASN A 23 10.26 -16.28 -3.16
C ASN A 23 10.43 -15.10 -2.20
N MET A 24 10.23 -15.33 -0.89
CA MET A 24 10.52 -14.32 0.13
C MET A 24 12.01 -13.98 0.20
N ALA A 25 12.89 -15.00 0.19
CA ALA A 25 14.33 -14.79 0.21
C ALA A 25 14.86 -14.04 -1.03
N ILE A 26 14.30 -14.32 -2.21
CA ILE A 26 14.60 -13.59 -3.46
C ILE A 26 14.19 -12.13 -3.32
N ARG A 27 12.98 -11.86 -2.82
CA ARG A 27 12.50 -10.49 -2.60
C ARG A 27 13.43 -9.70 -1.69
N VAL A 28 13.77 -10.24 -0.52
CA VAL A 28 14.63 -9.53 0.45
C VAL A 28 16.02 -9.29 -0.14
N MET A 29 16.62 -10.30 -0.80
CA MET A 29 17.93 -10.13 -1.44
C MET A 29 17.90 -9.03 -2.51
N LEU A 30 16.92 -9.07 -3.42
CA LEU A 30 16.82 -8.10 -4.50
C LEU A 30 16.60 -6.70 -3.94
N GLU A 31 15.78 -6.55 -2.91
CA GLU A 31 15.54 -5.25 -2.27
C GLU A 31 16.82 -4.67 -1.67
N SER A 32 17.60 -5.48 -0.92
CA SER A 32 18.91 -5.05 -0.40
C SER A 32 19.91 -4.71 -1.50
N PHE A 33 19.99 -5.51 -2.56
CA PHE A 33 20.95 -5.28 -3.65
C PHE A 33 20.60 -4.07 -4.51
N ILE A 34 19.31 -3.88 -4.83
CA ILE A 34 18.83 -2.76 -5.64
C ILE A 34 19.05 -1.43 -4.91
N ASN A 35 18.88 -1.40 -3.58
CA ASN A 35 19.07 -0.19 -2.78
C ASN A 35 20.53 0.31 -2.76
N THR A 36 21.52 -0.55 -3.04
CA THR A 36 22.94 -0.14 -3.09
C THR A 36 23.40 0.31 -4.48
N GLN A 37 22.52 0.27 -5.49
CA GLN A 37 22.86 0.67 -6.86
C GLN A 37 22.70 2.16 -7.10
N LYS A 38 23.45 2.68 -8.08
CA LYS A 38 23.26 4.05 -8.60
C LYS A 38 21.81 4.27 -9.06
N PHE A 39 21.29 5.48 -8.88
CA PHE A 39 19.87 5.81 -9.09
C PHE A 39 19.30 5.33 -10.44
N SER A 40 20.03 5.55 -11.54
CA SER A 40 19.60 5.13 -12.88
C SER A 40 19.48 3.61 -13.00
N VAL A 41 20.46 2.88 -12.46
CA VAL A 41 20.47 1.41 -12.42
C VAL A 41 19.39 0.88 -11.50
N MET A 42 19.26 1.45 -10.29
CA MET A 42 18.21 1.12 -9.33
C MET A 42 16.81 1.21 -9.97
N LYS A 43 16.53 2.31 -10.68
CA LYS A 43 15.23 2.51 -11.35
C LYS A 43 14.98 1.45 -12.43
N SER A 44 16.00 1.13 -13.22
CA SER A 44 15.93 0.07 -14.24
C SER A 44 15.68 -1.30 -13.59
N MET A 45 16.45 -1.66 -12.56
CA MET A 45 16.32 -2.94 -11.86
C MET A 45 14.96 -3.09 -11.18
N ARG A 46 14.43 -2.05 -10.52
CA ARG A 46 13.07 -2.11 -9.94
C ARG A 46 12.02 -2.44 -10.98
N LYS A 47 12.11 -1.84 -12.18
CA LYS A 47 11.19 -2.11 -13.29
C LYS A 47 11.33 -3.56 -13.77
N THR A 48 12.55 -4.05 -13.97
CA THR A 48 12.80 -5.42 -14.44
C THR A 48 12.37 -6.48 -13.43
N PHE A 49 12.63 -6.26 -12.14
CA PHE A 49 12.38 -7.24 -11.08
C PHE A 49 11.07 -6.99 -10.30
N THR A 50 10.14 -6.18 -10.85
CA THR A 50 8.90 -5.81 -10.16
C THR A 50 8.13 -7.02 -9.64
N ARG A 51 8.02 -8.10 -10.44
CA ARG A 51 7.31 -9.34 -10.05
C ARG A 51 7.82 -9.94 -8.73
N TYR A 52 9.13 -9.93 -8.52
CA TYR A 52 9.75 -10.47 -7.30
C TYR A 52 9.64 -9.50 -6.12
N LEU A 53 9.74 -8.20 -6.38
CA LEU A 53 9.68 -7.16 -5.34
C LEU A 53 8.27 -6.97 -4.75
N THR A 54 7.22 -7.27 -5.52
CA THR A 54 5.83 -7.17 -5.07
C THR A 54 5.30 -8.46 -4.40
N TYR A 55 6.11 -9.51 -4.33
CA TYR A 55 5.69 -10.81 -3.77
C TYR A 55 5.24 -10.67 -2.30
N LYS A 56 4.00 -11.10 -2.01
CA LYS A 56 3.37 -11.02 -0.67
C LYS A 56 3.56 -9.67 0.04
N ARG A 57 3.62 -8.55 -0.71
CA ARG A 57 3.48 -7.21 -0.09
C ARG A 57 2.00 -7.01 0.22
N ASP A 58 1.60 -7.27 1.45
CA ASP A 58 0.34 -6.74 1.95
C ASP A 58 0.56 -5.28 2.36
N ASN A 59 0.14 -4.39 1.47
CA ASN A 59 0.18 -2.95 1.68
C ASN A 59 -1.21 -2.40 2.01
N ASN A 60 -2.25 -3.24 2.04
CA ASN A 60 -3.62 -2.76 2.05
C ASN A 60 -3.97 -2.08 3.37
N GLU A 61 -3.57 -2.67 4.51
CA GLU A 61 -3.76 -2.09 5.84
C GLU A 61 -3.01 -0.76 6.02
N LEU A 62 -1.78 -0.69 5.51
CA LEU A 62 -1.00 0.55 5.57
C LEU A 62 -1.62 1.66 4.70
N LEU A 63 -2.07 1.32 3.49
CA LEU A 63 -2.76 2.26 2.61
C LEU A 63 -4.10 2.71 3.19
N LEU A 64 -4.83 1.80 3.85
CA LEU A 64 -6.04 2.11 4.57
C LEU A 64 -5.77 3.10 5.70
N PHE A 65 -4.73 2.86 6.50
CA PHE A 65 -4.34 3.75 7.58
C PHE A 65 -4.01 5.16 7.07
N ILE A 66 -3.20 5.27 6.01
CA ILE A 66 -2.85 6.54 5.37
C ILE A 66 -4.10 7.25 4.86
N LEU A 67 -5.01 6.52 4.21
CA LEU A 67 -6.25 7.08 3.68
C LEU A 67 -7.16 7.60 4.81
N LYS A 68 -7.34 6.83 5.90
CA LYS A 68 -8.10 7.26 7.08
C LYS A 68 -7.52 8.54 7.67
N GLN A 69 -6.19 8.65 7.76
CA GLN A 69 -5.54 9.86 8.25
C GLN A 69 -5.83 11.08 7.37
N LEU A 70 -5.73 10.94 6.04
CA LEU A 70 -6.07 12.01 5.10
C LEU A 70 -7.53 12.45 5.23
N ILE A 71 -8.45 11.50 5.49
CA ILE A 71 -9.87 11.82 5.69
C ILE A 71 -10.09 12.58 6.98
N GLN A 72 -9.46 12.16 8.07
CA GLN A 72 -9.56 12.89 9.33
C GLN A 72 -9.02 14.32 9.22
N GLU A 73 -7.89 14.50 8.53
CA GLU A 73 -7.34 15.82 8.20
C GLU A 73 -8.35 16.66 7.40
N GLN A 74 -8.97 16.09 6.38
CA GLN A 74 -9.96 16.76 5.54
C GLN A 74 -11.26 17.11 6.29
N ILE A 75 -11.75 16.21 7.16
CA ILE A 75 -12.92 16.46 8.01
C ILE A 75 -12.64 17.58 9.00
N ALA A 76 -11.46 17.57 9.65
CA ALA A 76 -11.07 18.63 10.59
C ALA A 76 -11.01 20.00 9.89
N TYR A 77 -10.42 20.04 8.69
CA TYR A 77 -10.39 21.24 7.85
C TYR A 77 -11.79 21.75 7.51
N LEU A 78 -12.68 20.87 7.02
CA LEU A 78 -14.04 21.25 6.63
C LEU A 78 -14.90 21.67 7.82
N ARG A 79 -14.81 20.99 8.98
CA ARG A 79 -15.54 21.38 10.21
C ARG A 79 -15.13 22.75 10.74
N SER A 80 -13.85 23.12 10.61
CA SER A 80 -13.38 24.46 11.01
C SER A 80 -13.94 25.59 10.14
N ARG A 81 -14.35 25.29 8.90
CA ARG A 81 -14.87 26.26 7.92
C ARG A 81 -16.39 26.23 7.76
N PHE A 82 -17.02 25.07 7.94
CA PHE A 82 -18.44 24.85 7.72
C PHE A 82 -19.07 24.12 8.91
N THR A 83 -20.14 24.69 9.48
CA THR A 83 -20.92 24.13 10.61
C THR A 83 -21.90 23.02 10.17
N THR A 84 -21.83 22.58 8.91
CA THR A 84 -22.80 21.62 8.33
C THR A 84 -22.30 20.19 8.46
N ASP A 85 -23.21 19.25 8.74
CA ASP A 85 -22.92 17.82 8.72
C ASP A 85 -22.40 17.42 7.33
N LEU A 86 -21.21 16.82 7.29
CA LEU A 86 -20.59 16.33 6.07
C LEU A 86 -21.14 14.94 5.74
N GLU A 87 -21.88 14.80 4.65
CA GLU A 87 -22.40 13.50 4.18
C GLU A 87 -21.33 12.69 3.41
N SER A 88 -20.38 13.37 2.78
CA SER A 88 -19.31 12.73 2.01
C SER A 88 -18.02 13.54 2.01
N VAL A 89 -16.88 12.84 2.02
CA VAL A 89 -15.54 13.43 1.90
C VAL A 89 -14.91 12.96 0.60
N GLU A 90 -14.40 13.90 -0.18
CA GLU A 90 -13.65 13.61 -1.41
C GLU A 90 -12.15 13.88 -1.15
N ILE A 91 -11.30 12.91 -1.50
CA ILE A 91 -9.84 13.04 -1.44
C ILE A 91 -9.26 12.86 -2.84
N PRO A 92 -8.40 13.78 -3.31
CA PRO A 92 -7.66 13.58 -4.55
C PRO A 92 -6.78 12.33 -4.49
N GLU A 93 -6.83 11.49 -5.53
CA GLU A 93 -5.98 10.30 -5.65
C GLU A 93 -4.49 10.65 -5.54
N LYS A 94 -4.12 11.84 -6.03
CA LYS A 94 -2.76 12.36 -6.00
C LYS A 94 -2.20 12.46 -4.57
N GLU A 95 -3.01 12.86 -3.59
CA GLU A 95 -2.57 12.99 -2.21
C GLU A 95 -2.25 11.62 -1.58
N LEU A 96 -3.13 10.64 -1.81
CA LEU A 96 -2.89 9.26 -1.39
C LEU A 96 -1.64 8.71 -2.08
N GLN A 97 -1.45 8.99 -3.37
CA GLN A 97 -0.27 8.56 -4.12
C GLN A 97 1.02 9.19 -3.61
N GLU A 98 1.01 10.47 -3.23
CA GLU A 98 2.18 11.14 -2.65
C GLU A 98 2.55 10.55 -1.28
N LYS A 99 1.59 10.36 -0.37
CA LYS A 99 1.84 9.70 0.92
C LYS A 99 2.28 8.24 0.75
N ALA A 100 1.68 7.50 -0.18
CA ALA A 100 2.07 6.11 -0.48
C ALA A 100 3.52 6.00 -1.00
N ARG A 101 3.98 6.97 -1.80
CA ARG A 101 5.37 6.99 -2.30
C ARG A 101 6.39 7.18 -1.19
N GLN A 102 6.05 7.89 -0.11
CA GLN A 102 6.94 8.07 1.05
C GLN A 102 7.23 6.74 1.75
N VAL A 103 6.27 5.80 1.73
CA VAL A 103 6.41 4.45 2.27
C VAL A 103 6.80 3.41 1.21
N ASN A 104 7.36 3.86 0.07
CA ASN A 104 7.80 3.02 -1.05
C ASN A 104 6.69 2.16 -1.69
N ILE A 105 5.44 2.61 -1.60
CA ILE A 105 4.31 2.00 -2.31
C ILE A 105 4.03 2.82 -3.58
N HIS A 106 4.19 2.17 -4.73
CA HIS A 106 4.01 2.82 -6.04
C HIS A 106 2.77 2.33 -6.78
N ASN A 107 2.22 1.18 -6.38
CA ASN A 107 1.06 0.57 -7.03
C ASN A 107 -0.13 0.57 -6.07
N LEU A 108 -1.13 1.40 -6.36
CA LEU A 108 -2.39 1.50 -5.61
C LEU A 108 -3.52 0.69 -6.25
N VAL A 109 -3.32 0.15 -7.46
CA VAL A 109 -4.35 -0.60 -8.19
C VAL A 109 -4.88 -1.81 -7.41
N PRO A 110 -4.04 -2.63 -6.74
CA PRO A 110 -4.53 -3.74 -5.93
C PRO A 110 -5.37 -3.29 -4.74
N PHE A 111 -5.08 -2.10 -4.18
CA PHE A 111 -5.76 -1.57 -3.02
C PHE A 111 -7.20 -1.13 -3.35
N TYR A 112 -7.43 -0.46 -4.49
CA TYR A 112 -8.78 -0.06 -4.90
C TYR A 112 -9.72 -1.24 -5.18
N GLY A 113 -9.15 -2.41 -5.53
CA GLY A 113 -9.90 -3.65 -5.71
C GLY A 113 -10.03 -4.51 -4.45
N SER A 114 -9.37 -4.13 -3.36
CA SER A 114 -9.32 -4.93 -2.13
C SER A 114 -10.64 -4.89 -1.36
N ASP A 115 -10.95 -5.98 -0.66
CA ASP A 115 -12.13 -6.07 0.21
C ASP A 115 -12.05 -5.06 1.36
N VAL A 116 -10.83 -4.77 1.83
CA VAL A 116 -10.56 -3.77 2.88
C VAL A 116 -11.03 -2.37 2.46
N PHE A 117 -10.83 -1.99 1.19
CA PHE A 117 -11.28 -0.71 0.65
C PHE A 117 -12.82 -0.64 0.56
N ARG A 118 -13.46 -1.73 0.12
CA ARG A 118 -14.92 -1.80 0.01
C ARG A 118 -15.62 -1.84 1.36
N ALA A 119 -15.06 -2.58 2.33
CA ALA A 119 -15.61 -2.71 3.68
C ALA A 119 -15.73 -1.36 4.42
N HIS A 120 -14.90 -0.38 4.06
CA HIS A 120 -14.91 0.96 4.67
C HIS A 120 -15.72 2.00 3.88
N ASN A 121 -16.58 1.56 2.95
CA ASN A 121 -17.44 2.40 2.12
C ASN A 121 -16.68 3.43 1.26
N PHE A 122 -15.48 3.06 0.80
CA PHE A 122 -14.74 3.87 -0.15
C PHE A 122 -15.16 3.58 -1.59
N LEU A 123 -15.26 4.65 -2.38
CA LEU A 123 -15.50 4.60 -3.81
C LEU A 123 -14.35 5.29 -4.53
N HIS A 124 -13.75 4.61 -5.50
CA HIS A 124 -12.71 5.19 -6.33
C HIS A 124 -13.30 5.61 -7.68
N ASP A 125 -13.32 6.92 -7.95
CA ASP A 125 -13.73 7.46 -9.24
C ASP A 125 -12.49 7.67 -10.13
N ARG A 126 -12.30 6.76 -11.09
CA ARG A 126 -11.20 6.83 -12.07
C ARG A 126 -11.28 8.04 -13.01
N LYS A 127 -12.47 8.57 -13.28
CA LYS A 127 -12.64 9.72 -14.19
C LYS A 127 -12.27 11.02 -13.49
N ARG A 128 -12.72 11.19 -12.25
CA ARG A 128 -12.44 12.37 -11.43
C ARG A 128 -11.10 12.28 -10.69
N LYS A 129 -10.46 11.10 -10.63
CA LYS A 129 -9.22 10.82 -9.87
C LYS A 129 -9.37 11.18 -8.39
N VAL A 130 -10.50 10.78 -7.81
CA VAL A 130 -10.81 11.01 -6.39
C VAL A 130 -11.23 9.72 -5.70
N VAL A 131 -10.93 9.64 -4.41
CA VAL A 131 -11.47 8.65 -3.50
C VAL A 131 -12.55 9.34 -2.69
N VAL A 132 -13.78 8.83 -2.81
CA VAL A 132 -14.94 9.35 -2.08
C VAL A 132 -15.24 8.40 -0.94
N GLN A 133 -15.36 8.92 0.27
CA GLN A 133 -15.95 8.20 1.38
C GLN A 133 -17.33 8.75 1.68
N ARG A 134 -18.33 7.87 1.74
CA ARG A 134 -19.62 8.20 2.32
C ARG A 134 -19.52 8.04 3.83
N LEU A 135 -19.76 9.12 4.57
CA LEU A 135 -19.80 9.09 6.02
C LEU A 135 -21.18 8.55 6.42
N SER A 136 -21.29 7.24 6.61
CA SER A 136 -22.46 6.68 7.27
C SER A 136 -22.46 7.16 8.73
N ARG A 137 -23.52 7.88 9.13
CA ARG A 137 -23.82 8.09 10.56
C ARG A 137 -23.83 6.72 11.23
N GLU A 138 -22.91 6.47 12.15
CA GLU A 138 -23.14 5.46 13.17
C GLU A 138 -24.41 5.91 13.91
N LEU A 139 -25.48 5.13 13.75
CA LEU A 139 -26.72 5.22 14.51
C LEU A 139 -26.49 4.59 15.89
#